data_AF-A0A285PTT0-F1
#
_entry.id   AF-A0A285PTT0-F1
#
_cell.length_a   1.000
_cell.length_b   1.000
_cell.length_c   1.000
_cell.angle_alpha   90.00
_cell.angle_beta   90.00
_cell.angle_gamma   90.00
#
_symmetry.space_group_name_H-M   'P 1'
#
loop_
_entity.id
_entity.type
_entity.pdbx_description
1 polymer ?
#
loop_
_entity_poly.entity_id
_entity_poly.type
_entity_poly.pdbx_seq_one_letter_code
_entity_poly.pdbx_strand_id
1 'polypeptide(L)'
;MRKENKWKKWFLVFAFTMMLGFIWKTDSFAAEKAGNIIVSVEKFTIGQGYLIDPTITPFYKGEHFSDVLLRVLRENGYEANVKNSEMGFYLALIYNADNGKYEVPDCIKSMPNMTTANGEGLKCPTGNEKNKDAPKLGEFSYMPSSGWLYSKNGEFPNYVMSDCEMSDGDVIRVQFTLYGYGADLGDSNESMKDALNLPKREEITKRLALISQNRAACFLNDDCRKAYGDAYDAVIDLDTLQEKMDMVYNALPSEEAINDYVVSYNEKLVQDLMTRIKKIGEVTLEKERDIIGIRNTYNSFNDEQKSKVSPESLEILTNAEKEIVQLKNEQKADSVISQINALGTVSLSNESQVVAARKAYNALTTEQKALVSAEILSKLTQAEQNISQLKAQVAAEKAATEQKAEQEAQQKALQQALINQNTPAKTTLKSVKKIGTKKAKLTWKKVNVASGYEIYMSMKKSSGYKKIKTIKKAKTVTFTKSGLKKKQTYYFKVRTYRIVNGVTYYGNDSNVKKVNIK
;
A
#
# COMPACT_ATOMS: atom_id res chain seq x y z
N MET A 1 -18.42 -22.40 -0.01
CA MET A 1 -17.81 -22.71 -1.32
C MET A 1 -17.44 -21.39 -1.99
N ARG A 2 -16.15 -21.23 -2.27
CA ARG A 2 -15.45 -20.01 -2.70
C ARG A 2 -16.05 -19.41 -3.99
N LYS A 3 -16.32 -18.11 -3.95
CA LYS A 3 -16.23 -17.22 -5.13
C LYS A 3 -14.99 -16.36 -4.91
N GLU A 4 -13.92 -16.63 -5.68
CA GLU A 4 -12.73 -15.78 -5.72
C GLU A 4 -12.90 -14.74 -6.82
N ASN A 5 -12.92 -13.47 -6.39
CA ASN A 5 -12.97 -12.30 -7.25
C ASN A 5 -11.58 -11.98 -7.81
N LYS A 6 -11.51 -11.89 -9.14
CA LYS A 6 -10.43 -11.25 -9.89
C LYS A 6 -10.47 -9.74 -9.62
N TRP A 7 -9.60 -9.24 -8.75
CA TRP A 7 -9.12 -7.85 -8.73
C TRP A 7 -8.04 -7.74 -7.65
N LYS A 8 -6.77 -7.92 -8.05
CA LYS A 8 -5.54 -7.57 -7.30
C LYS A 8 -4.32 -8.08 -8.09
N LYS A 9 -3.92 -7.33 -9.12
CA LYS A 9 -2.59 -7.44 -9.74
C LYS A 9 -2.22 -6.08 -10.31
N TRP A 10 -2.03 -5.08 -9.46
CA TRP A 10 -1.31 -3.84 -9.73
C TRP A 10 -1.11 -3.23 -8.33
N PHE A 11 0.15 -2.96 -7.95
CA PHE A 11 0.71 -2.55 -6.64
C PHE A 11 1.54 -3.62 -5.94
N LEU A 12 2.82 -3.73 -6.34
CA LEU A 12 3.95 -4.15 -5.49
C LEU A 12 5.25 -4.06 -6.30
N VAL A 13 5.78 -2.85 -6.48
CA VAL A 13 7.20 -2.62 -6.77
C VAL A 13 7.59 -1.35 -6.02
N PHE A 14 8.09 -1.51 -4.80
CA PHE A 14 9.13 -0.68 -4.16
C PHE A 14 9.27 -1.16 -2.71
N ALA A 15 10.52 -1.21 -2.23
CA ALA A 15 10.97 -1.67 -0.91
C ALA A 15 11.23 -3.19 -0.77
N PHE A 16 12.40 -3.63 -1.23
CA PHE A 16 13.19 -4.63 -0.50
C PHE A 16 14.66 -4.64 -0.95
N THR A 17 15.52 -3.82 -0.35
CA THR A 17 16.98 -4.10 -0.25
C THR A 17 17.57 -3.30 0.92
N MET A 18 17.37 -3.79 2.13
CA MET A 18 18.28 -3.57 3.25
C MET A 18 18.34 -4.88 4.03
N MET A 19 19.55 -5.33 4.37
CA MET A 19 19.90 -6.59 5.05
C MET A 19 20.05 -7.86 4.19
N LEU A 20 21.21 -7.98 3.56
CA LEU A 20 21.97 -9.23 3.44
C LEU A 20 23.45 -8.90 3.65
N GLY A 21 23.81 -8.58 4.88
CA GLY A 21 25.19 -8.66 5.36
C GLY A 21 25.36 -10.00 6.03
N PHE A 22 26.05 -10.94 5.37
CA PHE A 22 27.14 -11.75 5.90
C PHE A 22 27.43 -12.97 4.99
N ILE A 23 28.72 -13.07 4.63
CA ILE A 23 29.43 -14.23 4.05
C ILE A 23 29.27 -14.42 2.53
N TRP A 24 29.93 -13.57 1.75
CA TRP A 24 31.09 -13.96 0.92
C TRP A 24 32.17 -12.90 1.15
N LYS A 25 33.15 -13.18 2.01
CA LYS A 25 34.45 -12.50 1.95
C LYS A 25 35.17 -13.08 0.74
N THR A 26 34.92 -12.54 -0.43
CA THR A 26 36.01 -12.37 -1.39
C THR A 26 36.72 -11.12 -0.92
N ASP A 27 37.98 -11.22 -0.52
CA ASP A 27 38.83 -10.06 -0.35
C ASP A 27 38.99 -9.39 -1.73
N SER A 28 37.98 -8.63 -2.15
CA SER A 28 38.15 -7.63 -3.19
C SER A 28 38.91 -6.51 -2.51
N PHE A 29 40.24 -6.57 -2.55
CA PHE A 29 41.01 -5.35 -2.45
C PHE A 29 40.46 -4.45 -3.56
N ALA A 30 39.61 -3.49 -3.20
CA ALA A 30 39.31 -2.37 -4.08
C ALA A 30 40.68 -1.79 -4.42
N ALA A 31 41.08 -1.89 -5.69
CA ALA A 31 42.38 -1.43 -6.11
C ALA A 31 42.58 0.02 -5.62
N GLU A 32 43.74 0.32 -5.06
CA GLU A 32 44.04 1.65 -4.54
C GLU A 32 43.96 2.66 -5.69
N LYS A 33 43.18 3.73 -5.53
CA LYS A 33 43.08 4.80 -6.53
C LYS A 33 44.45 5.47 -6.67
N ALA A 34 44.98 5.46 -7.89
CA ALA A 34 46.28 6.05 -8.20
C ALA A 34 46.17 7.53 -8.61
N GLY A 35 45.07 7.91 -9.26
CA GLY A 35 44.81 9.30 -9.65
C GLY A 35 43.55 9.44 -10.49
N ASN A 36 43.43 10.56 -11.18
CA ASN A 36 42.41 10.83 -12.20
C ASN A 36 43.09 11.32 -13.48
N ILE A 37 42.60 10.86 -14.62
CA ILE A 37 42.96 11.38 -15.94
C ILE A 37 41.71 11.99 -16.60
N ILE A 38 41.90 12.79 -17.64
CA ILE A 38 40.82 13.27 -18.50
C ILE A 38 40.81 12.41 -19.75
N VAL A 39 39.69 11.74 -20.03
CA VAL A 39 39.52 10.91 -21.23
C VAL A 39 38.44 11.50 -22.13
N SER A 40 38.74 11.61 -23.42
CA SER A 40 37.75 11.88 -24.46
C SER A 40 37.83 10.84 -25.57
N VAL A 41 36.71 10.62 -26.27
CA VAL A 41 36.68 9.82 -27.50
C VAL A 41 36.09 10.67 -28.62
N GLU A 42 36.85 10.89 -29.68
CA GLU A 42 36.67 12.02 -30.60
C GLU A 42 36.53 11.56 -32.06
N LYS A 43 35.62 12.21 -32.80
CA LYS A 43 35.33 11.94 -34.21
C LYS A 43 35.35 13.23 -35.04
N PHE A 44 36.28 14.12 -34.72
CA PHE A 44 36.34 15.48 -35.29
C PHE A 44 36.73 15.49 -36.77
N THR A 45 37.61 14.58 -37.17
CA THR A 45 38.09 14.43 -38.57
C THR A 45 36.98 14.09 -39.57
N ILE A 46 35.83 13.63 -39.07
CA ILE A 46 34.63 13.31 -39.86
C ILE A 46 33.42 14.19 -39.50
N GLY A 47 33.62 15.23 -38.67
CA GLY A 47 32.59 16.21 -38.31
C GLY A 47 31.49 15.69 -37.38
N GLN A 48 31.76 14.59 -36.65
CA GLN A 48 30.79 13.95 -35.76
C GLN A 48 30.93 14.34 -34.28
N GLY A 49 31.85 15.24 -33.94
CA GLY A 49 32.06 15.71 -32.56
C GLY A 49 32.59 14.61 -31.62
N TYR A 50 32.29 14.72 -30.33
CA TYR A 50 32.64 13.71 -29.34
C TYR A 50 31.75 12.47 -29.46
N LEU A 51 32.36 11.27 -29.36
CA LEU A 51 31.65 10.05 -29.00
C LEU A 51 31.44 9.98 -27.48
N ILE A 52 32.48 10.36 -26.74
CA ILE A 52 32.46 10.54 -25.29
C ILE A 52 33.10 11.89 -24.99
N ASP A 53 32.32 12.78 -24.37
CA ASP A 53 32.79 14.10 -23.95
C ASP A 53 33.96 13.98 -22.96
N PRO A 54 34.84 14.99 -22.86
CA PRO A 54 35.95 14.99 -21.91
C PRO A 54 35.47 14.72 -20.48
N THR A 55 35.95 13.62 -19.90
CA THR A 55 35.48 13.10 -18.61
C THR A 55 36.65 12.83 -17.67
N ILE A 56 36.57 13.38 -16.45
CA ILE A 56 37.51 13.07 -15.37
C ILE A 56 37.25 11.63 -14.91
N THR A 57 38.23 10.76 -15.15
CA THR A 57 38.13 9.31 -14.97
C THR A 57 39.18 8.86 -13.95
N PRO A 58 38.79 8.19 -12.85
CA PRO A 58 39.76 7.63 -11.93
C PRO A 58 40.52 6.48 -12.58
N PHE A 59 41.79 6.31 -12.23
CA PHE A 59 42.55 5.11 -12.53
C PHE A 59 43.20 4.55 -11.26
N TYR A 60 43.46 3.25 -11.27
CA TYR A 60 43.92 2.49 -10.11
C TYR A 60 45.35 1.99 -10.30
N LYS A 61 46.04 1.71 -9.20
CA LYS A 61 47.44 1.27 -9.22
C LYS A 61 47.60 -0.01 -10.05
N GLY A 62 48.42 0.06 -11.10
CA GLY A 62 48.67 -1.04 -12.03
C GLY A 62 47.60 -1.24 -13.11
N GLU A 63 46.58 -0.37 -13.18
CA GLU A 63 45.61 -0.37 -14.29
C GLU A 63 46.28 0.18 -15.56
N HIS A 64 46.06 -0.48 -16.70
CA HIS A 64 46.53 0.00 -17.99
C HIS A 64 45.52 0.98 -18.60
N PHE A 65 45.97 1.95 -19.42
CA PHE A 65 45.04 2.88 -20.06
C PHE A 65 44.03 2.17 -20.98
N SER A 66 44.41 1.05 -21.61
CA SER A 66 43.47 0.20 -22.34
C SER A 66 42.28 -0.28 -21.50
N ASP A 67 42.51 -0.62 -20.24
CA ASP A 67 41.44 -1.05 -19.33
C ASP A 67 40.53 0.12 -18.93
N VAL A 68 41.14 1.29 -18.67
CA VAL A 68 40.41 2.53 -18.42
C VAL A 68 39.53 2.89 -19.61
N LEU A 69 40.06 2.85 -20.83
CA LEU A 69 39.31 3.16 -22.05
C LEU A 69 38.13 2.20 -22.26
N LEU A 70 38.34 0.89 -22.12
CA LEU A 70 37.25 -0.09 -22.25
C LEU A 70 36.17 0.10 -21.16
N ARG A 71 36.57 0.50 -19.95
CA ARG A 71 35.64 0.86 -18.87
C ARG A 71 34.84 2.11 -19.23
N VAL A 72 35.49 3.17 -19.69
CA VAL A 72 34.85 4.43 -20.11
C VAL A 72 33.86 4.19 -21.25
N LEU A 73 34.23 3.39 -22.26
CA LEU A 73 33.34 3.02 -23.35
C LEU A 73 32.09 2.28 -22.84
N ARG A 74 32.29 1.25 -22.00
CA ARG A 74 31.20 0.45 -21.45
C ARG A 74 30.26 1.28 -20.56
N GLU A 75 30.80 2.16 -19.71
CA GLU A 75 30.03 3.06 -18.86
C GLU A 75 29.18 4.05 -19.66
N ASN A 76 29.62 4.39 -20.89
CA ASN A 76 28.87 5.22 -21.84
C ASN A 76 28.04 4.40 -22.85
N GLY A 77 27.88 3.09 -22.63
CA GLY A 77 27.01 2.24 -23.46
C GLY A 77 27.61 1.80 -24.81
N TYR A 78 28.92 1.91 -24.98
CA TYR A 78 29.63 1.46 -26.17
C TYR A 78 30.37 0.16 -25.94
N GLU A 79 30.43 -0.66 -26.99
CA GLU A 79 31.26 -1.86 -27.06
C GLU A 79 32.37 -1.64 -28.07
N ALA A 80 33.53 -2.24 -27.82
CA ALA A 80 34.68 -2.19 -28.73
C ALA A 80 35.12 -3.59 -29.12
N ASN A 81 35.63 -3.72 -30.34
CA ASN A 81 36.40 -4.88 -30.75
C ASN A 81 37.89 -4.53 -30.65
N VAL A 82 38.62 -5.34 -29.90
CA VAL A 82 40.05 -5.16 -29.66
C VAL A 82 40.81 -6.38 -30.18
N LYS A 83 41.98 -6.16 -30.77
CA LYS A 83 42.88 -7.23 -31.22
C LYS A 83 44.13 -7.18 -30.34
N ASN A 84 44.22 -8.10 -29.38
CA ASN A 84 45.43 -8.21 -28.56
C ASN A 84 46.39 -9.20 -29.24
N SER A 85 47.65 -8.80 -29.36
CA SER A 85 48.73 -9.63 -29.91
C SER A 85 50.00 -9.48 -29.08
N GLU A 86 51.10 -10.13 -29.48
CA GLU A 86 52.43 -9.87 -28.89
C GLU A 86 52.86 -8.39 -29.03
N MET A 87 52.29 -7.66 -30.00
CA MET A 87 52.52 -6.22 -30.19
C MET A 87 51.65 -5.34 -29.27
N GLY A 88 50.85 -5.94 -28.37
CA GLY A 88 50.05 -5.24 -27.36
C GLY A 88 48.60 -4.96 -27.77
N PHE A 89 47.97 -4.02 -27.07
CA PHE A 89 46.56 -3.66 -27.23
C PHE A 89 46.30 -2.85 -28.52
N TYR A 90 45.33 -3.29 -29.33
CA TYR A 90 44.88 -2.56 -30.52
C TYR A 90 43.36 -2.40 -30.55
N LEU A 91 42.88 -1.15 -30.57
CA LEU A 91 41.47 -0.82 -30.72
C LEU A 91 41.06 -0.87 -32.21
N ALA A 92 40.48 -1.99 -32.63
CA ALA A 92 40.14 -2.20 -34.04
C ALA A 92 38.89 -1.42 -34.46
N LEU A 93 37.83 -1.44 -33.66
CA LEU A 93 36.62 -0.65 -33.90
C LEU A 93 35.80 -0.43 -32.63
N ILE A 94 34.93 0.56 -32.66
CA ILE A 94 33.87 0.79 -31.69
C ILE A 94 32.51 0.59 -32.38
N TYR A 95 31.66 -0.24 -31.79
CA TYR A 95 30.32 -0.50 -32.30
C TYR A 95 29.41 0.72 -32.07
N ASN A 96 28.56 1.04 -33.05
CA ASN A 96 27.62 2.16 -33.02
C ASN A 96 28.27 3.54 -32.82
N ALA A 97 29.57 3.66 -33.12
CA ALA A 97 30.29 4.92 -32.99
C ALA A 97 30.09 5.85 -34.19
N ASP A 98 29.63 5.35 -35.34
CA ASP A 98 29.30 6.18 -36.50
C ASP A 98 27.81 6.56 -36.47
N ASN A 99 27.52 7.86 -36.41
CA ASN A 99 26.14 8.39 -36.40
C ASN A 99 25.61 8.72 -37.81
N GLY A 100 26.36 8.44 -38.87
CA GLY A 100 26.00 8.65 -40.26
C GLY A 100 26.20 10.08 -40.78
N LYS A 101 26.56 11.04 -39.92
CA LYS A 101 26.97 12.38 -40.34
C LYS A 101 28.40 12.32 -40.87
N TYR A 102 28.65 12.88 -42.05
CA TYR A 102 29.99 12.91 -42.64
C TYR A 102 30.29 14.31 -43.19
N GLU A 103 30.95 15.12 -42.37
CA GLU A 103 31.34 16.49 -42.69
C GLU A 103 32.83 16.63 -42.43
N VAL A 104 33.64 16.32 -43.44
CA VAL A 104 35.09 16.40 -43.34
C VAL A 104 35.53 17.87 -43.25
N PRO A 105 36.32 18.25 -42.22
CA PRO A 105 36.90 19.59 -42.09
C PRO A 105 37.65 20.07 -43.34
N ASP A 106 37.62 21.38 -43.60
CA ASP A 106 38.28 22.00 -44.76
C ASP A 106 39.80 21.84 -44.72
N CYS A 107 40.40 21.87 -43.52
CA CYS A 107 41.82 21.63 -43.32
C CYS A 107 42.24 20.23 -43.80
N ILE A 108 41.39 19.21 -43.61
CA ILE A 108 41.66 17.84 -44.09
C ILE A 108 41.45 17.74 -45.60
N LYS A 109 40.36 18.30 -46.15
CA LYS A 109 40.10 18.30 -47.60
C LYS A 109 41.16 19.05 -48.41
N SER A 110 41.90 19.94 -47.75
CA SER A 110 42.99 20.73 -48.34
C SER A 110 44.36 20.05 -48.23
N MET A 111 44.46 18.89 -47.56
CA MET A 111 45.72 18.15 -47.47
C MET A 111 46.17 17.62 -48.84
N PRO A 112 47.49 17.52 -49.08
CA PRO A 112 48.00 16.92 -50.31
C PRO A 112 47.71 15.41 -50.37
N ASN A 113 47.75 14.85 -51.58
CA ASN A 113 47.85 13.39 -51.74
C ASN A 113 49.13 12.90 -51.08
N MET A 114 49.06 11.81 -50.33
CA MET A 114 50.18 11.25 -49.60
C MET A 114 50.66 9.94 -50.22
N THR A 115 51.82 9.48 -49.81
CA THR A 115 52.34 8.16 -50.17
C THR A 115 52.75 7.44 -48.90
N THR A 116 52.34 6.19 -48.73
CA THR A 116 52.70 5.38 -47.56
C THR A 116 54.19 5.03 -47.58
N ALA A 117 54.74 4.55 -46.46
CA ALA A 117 56.13 4.07 -46.39
C ALA A 117 56.44 2.96 -47.41
N ASN A 118 55.42 2.22 -47.85
CA ASN A 118 55.54 1.15 -48.85
C ASN A 118 55.37 1.65 -50.30
N GLY A 119 55.23 2.95 -50.52
CA GLY A 119 55.08 3.54 -51.86
C GLY A 119 53.64 3.55 -52.39
N GLU A 120 52.64 3.18 -51.58
CA GLU A 120 51.24 3.19 -52.01
C GLU A 120 50.68 4.62 -51.97
N GLY A 121 50.05 5.06 -53.06
CA GLY A 121 49.44 6.38 -53.14
C GLY A 121 48.13 6.44 -52.36
N LEU A 122 48.01 7.42 -51.46
CA LEU A 122 46.81 7.73 -50.71
C LEU A 122 46.21 9.05 -51.22
N LYS A 123 44.95 9.02 -51.64
CA LYS A 123 44.26 10.21 -52.17
C LYS A 123 43.59 10.97 -51.04
N CYS A 124 43.70 12.30 -51.07
CA CYS A 124 43.02 13.18 -50.13
C CYS A 124 41.50 12.93 -50.11
N PRO A 125 40.82 12.97 -48.95
CA PRO A 125 39.38 12.77 -48.86
C PRO A 125 38.59 13.84 -49.61
N THR A 126 37.54 13.41 -50.31
CA THR A 126 36.65 14.28 -51.09
C THR A 126 35.46 14.80 -50.28
N GLY A 127 35.19 14.23 -49.11
CA GLY A 127 33.99 14.46 -48.31
C GLY A 127 32.76 13.66 -48.78
N ASN A 128 32.93 12.74 -49.73
CA ASN A 128 31.86 11.89 -50.28
C ASN A 128 32.08 10.39 -50.02
N GLU A 129 33.14 10.05 -49.30
CA GLU A 129 33.45 8.70 -48.87
C GLU A 129 32.31 8.11 -48.05
N LYS A 130 32.16 6.79 -48.10
CA LYS A 130 31.14 6.07 -47.34
C LYS A 130 31.77 5.06 -46.41
N ASN A 131 31.35 5.06 -45.16
CA ASN A 131 31.65 3.96 -44.26
C ASN A 131 30.79 2.74 -44.61
N LYS A 132 31.46 1.69 -45.10
CA LYS A 132 30.80 0.43 -45.50
C LYS A 132 30.36 -0.41 -44.31
N ASP A 133 30.96 -0.18 -43.15
CA ASP A 133 30.72 -0.93 -41.92
C ASP A 133 29.86 -0.18 -40.90
N ALA A 134 29.27 0.96 -41.30
CA ALA A 134 28.36 1.73 -40.48
C ALA A 134 27.24 0.84 -39.89
N PRO A 135 26.88 1.00 -38.61
CA PRO A 135 27.26 2.10 -37.71
C PRO A 135 28.56 1.86 -36.92
N LYS A 136 29.39 0.87 -37.29
CA LYS A 136 30.70 0.64 -36.67
C LYS A 136 31.69 1.68 -37.16
N LEU A 137 32.58 2.14 -36.30
CA LEU A 137 33.66 3.05 -36.66
C LEU A 137 34.99 2.48 -36.19
N GLY A 138 35.94 2.29 -37.10
CA GLY A 138 37.22 1.67 -36.79
C GLY A 138 38.18 1.67 -37.97
N GLU A 139 39.15 0.75 -37.92
CA GLU A 139 40.11 0.55 -39.00
C GLU A 139 39.40 0.50 -40.37
N PHE A 140 39.95 1.21 -41.36
CA PHE A 140 39.46 1.24 -42.74
C PHE A 140 38.05 1.84 -42.95
N SER A 141 37.45 2.44 -41.92
CA SER A 141 36.17 3.15 -42.07
C SER A 141 36.37 4.44 -42.86
N TYR A 142 35.59 4.64 -43.93
CA TYR A 142 35.73 5.72 -44.93
C TYR A 142 36.99 5.63 -45.81
N MET A 143 38.19 5.60 -45.24
CA MET A 143 39.45 5.58 -46.00
C MET A 143 40.37 4.43 -45.57
N PRO A 144 41.27 3.94 -46.46
CA PRO A 144 42.23 2.87 -46.12
C PRO A 144 43.20 3.20 -44.98
N SER A 145 43.38 4.49 -44.67
CA SER A 145 44.26 4.98 -43.61
C SER A 145 43.53 5.31 -42.31
N SER A 146 42.21 5.07 -42.24
CA SER A 146 41.41 5.46 -41.07
C SER A 146 41.51 4.45 -39.93
N GLY A 147 41.36 4.93 -38.70
CA GLY A 147 41.42 4.11 -37.50
C GLY A 147 41.38 4.92 -36.21
N TRP A 148 41.56 4.26 -35.07
CA TRP A 148 41.63 4.92 -33.76
C TRP A 148 43.08 5.11 -33.32
N LEU A 149 43.44 6.35 -33.00
CA LEU A 149 44.70 6.73 -32.40
C LEU A 149 44.46 7.29 -31.01
N TYR A 150 45.53 7.50 -30.23
CA TYR A 150 45.44 8.30 -29.02
C TYR A 150 46.60 9.26 -28.90
N SER A 151 46.34 10.40 -28.29
CA SER A 151 47.37 11.33 -27.81
C SER A 151 47.34 11.40 -26.29
N LYS A 152 48.51 11.59 -25.69
CA LYS A 152 48.70 11.88 -24.27
C LYS A 152 49.29 13.27 -24.16
N ASN A 153 48.57 14.18 -23.48
CA ASN A 153 48.98 15.58 -23.29
C ASN A 153 49.36 16.28 -24.61
N GLY A 154 48.64 15.95 -25.69
CA GLY A 154 48.83 16.53 -27.02
C GLY A 154 49.91 15.87 -27.87
N GLU A 155 50.61 14.85 -27.35
CA GLU A 155 51.63 14.10 -28.09
C GLU A 155 51.10 12.72 -28.47
N PHE A 156 51.33 12.28 -29.71
CA PHE A 156 51.01 10.93 -30.18
C PHE A 156 52.13 9.97 -29.80
N PRO A 157 51.89 9.01 -28.88
CA PRO A 157 52.95 8.13 -28.42
C PRO A 157 53.30 7.05 -29.47
N ASN A 158 54.55 6.60 -29.45
CA ASN A 158 55.05 5.51 -30.29
C ASN A 158 54.91 4.11 -29.64
N TYR A 159 54.11 4.01 -28.57
CA TYR A 159 53.79 2.78 -27.85
C TYR A 159 52.27 2.57 -27.82
N VAL A 160 51.83 1.37 -27.49
CA VAL A 160 50.41 1.00 -27.47
C VAL A 160 49.70 1.49 -26.22
N MET A 161 48.36 1.57 -26.27
CA MET A 161 47.53 2.03 -25.13
C MET A 161 47.74 1.21 -23.84
N SER A 162 48.13 -0.07 -23.92
CA SER A 162 48.44 -0.86 -22.72
C SER A 162 49.71 -0.40 -22.01
N ASP A 163 50.64 0.23 -22.70
CA ASP A 163 51.94 0.64 -22.18
C ASP A 163 51.94 2.12 -21.75
N CYS A 164 50.79 2.80 -21.90
CA CYS A 164 50.62 4.18 -21.48
C CYS A 164 50.62 4.31 -19.95
N GLU A 165 51.75 4.76 -19.41
CA GLU A 165 51.87 5.14 -18.01
C GLU A 165 51.03 6.38 -17.72
N MET A 166 50.04 6.25 -16.83
CA MET A 166 49.11 7.33 -16.46
C MET A 166 49.60 8.06 -15.21
N SER A 167 49.49 9.38 -15.22
CA SER A 167 49.72 10.28 -14.10
C SER A 167 48.46 11.10 -13.80
N ASP A 168 48.29 11.50 -12.54
CA ASP A 168 47.17 12.36 -12.15
C ASP A 168 47.20 13.67 -12.96
N GLY A 169 46.06 14.01 -13.57
CA GLY A 169 45.88 15.18 -14.42
C GLY A 169 46.18 14.99 -15.91
N ASP A 170 46.66 13.82 -16.35
CA ASP A 170 46.92 13.57 -17.78
C ASP A 170 45.65 13.73 -18.62
N VAL A 171 45.78 14.34 -19.80
CA VAL A 171 44.72 14.44 -20.81
C VAL A 171 45.01 13.42 -21.89
N ILE A 172 44.17 12.38 -21.99
CA ILE A 172 44.31 11.32 -22.98
C ILE A 172 43.11 11.34 -23.92
N ARG A 173 43.37 11.63 -25.19
CA ARG A 173 42.33 11.79 -26.22
C ARG A 173 42.40 10.61 -27.17
N VAL A 174 41.32 9.84 -27.28
CA VAL A 174 41.21 8.75 -28.27
C VAL A 174 40.50 9.29 -29.49
N GLN A 175 41.20 9.35 -30.62
CA GLN A 175 40.82 10.17 -31.76
C GLN A 175 40.69 9.30 -33.01
N PHE A 176 39.58 9.43 -33.72
CA PHE A 176 39.43 8.81 -35.03
C PHE A 176 40.25 9.61 -36.06
N THR A 177 41.25 8.98 -36.67
CA THR A 177 41.92 9.50 -37.87
C THR A 177 41.13 9.07 -39.11
N LEU A 178 40.87 10.01 -40.01
CA LEU A 178 40.31 9.75 -41.33
C LEU A 178 41.44 9.52 -42.35
N TYR A 179 42.48 10.34 -42.34
CA TYR A 179 43.46 10.42 -43.44
C TYR A 179 44.92 10.48 -42.98
N GLY A 180 45.79 9.74 -43.67
CA GLY A 180 47.23 9.83 -43.46
C GLY A 180 47.74 9.22 -42.14
N TYR A 181 47.03 8.22 -41.60
CA TYR A 181 47.44 7.47 -40.40
C TYR A 181 47.73 8.35 -39.17
N GLY A 182 47.00 9.45 -39.00
CA GLY A 182 47.21 10.44 -37.93
C GLY A 182 47.75 11.79 -38.41
N ALA A 183 48.21 11.89 -39.66
CA ALA A 183 48.65 13.17 -40.23
C ALA A 183 47.53 14.24 -40.19
N ASP A 184 46.28 13.82 -40.38
CA ASP A 184 45.09 14.68 -40.25
C ASP A 184 44.76 15.11 -38.81
N LEU A 185 45.39 14.49 -37.83
CA LEU A 185 45.34 14.87 -36.41
C LEU A 185 46.59 15.64 -35.98
N GLY A 186 47.55 15.84 -36.89
CA GLY A 186 48.82 16.50 -36.62
C GLY A 186 49.94 15.60 -36.11
N ASP A 187 49.80 14.28 -36.22
CA ASP A 187 50.88 13.34 -35.93
C ASP A 187 51.94 13.39 -37.05
N SER A 188 52.97 14.22 -36.85
CA SER A 188 54.09 14.36 -37.79
C SER A 188 55.20 13.35 -37.47
N ASN A 189 55.54 12.49 -38.43
CA ASN A 189 56.69 11.60 -38.35
C ASN A 189 57.46 11.57 -39.68
N GLU A 190 58.57 10.83 -39.77
CA GLU A 190 59.40 10.80 -40.99
C GLU A 190 58.64 10.41 -42.26
N SER A 191 57.57 9.61 -42.12
CA SER A 191 56.69 9.17 -43.21
C SER A 191 55.50 10.10 -43.45
N MET A 192 55.16 10.97 -42.50
CA MET A 192 54.00 11.86 -42.51
C MET A 192 54.41 13.33 -42.36
N LYS A 193 55.25 13.82 -43.28
CA LYS A 193 55.81 15.19 -43.24
C LYS A 193 54.78 16.29 -43.48
N ASP A 194 53.68 15.95 -44.15
CA ASP A 194 52.59 16.88 -44.50
C ASP A 194 51.43 16.83 -43.47
N ALA A 195 51.71 16.44 -42.23
CA ALA A 195 50.74 16.46 -41.15
C ALA A 195 50.22 17.88 -40.86
N LEU A 196 48.95 17.98 -40.44
CA LEU A 196 48.32 19.25 -40.14
C LEU A 196 48.98 19.91 -38.92
N ASN A 197 49.22 21.21 -39.02
CA ASN A 197 49.60 22.02 -37.86
C ASN A 197 48.32 22.52 -37.17
N LEU A 198 47.85 21.79 -36.16
CA LEU A 198 46.60 22.08 -35.46
C LEU A 198 46.86 22.80 -34.13
N PRO A 199 45.97 23.70 -33.70
CA PRO A 199 46.03 24.29 -32.36
C PRO A 199 45.96 23.23 -31.26
N LYS A 200 46.66 23.49 -30.15
CA LYS A 200 46.58 22.68 -28.93
C LYS A 200 45.18 22.76 -28.32
N ARG A 201 44.66 21.62 -27.85
CA ARG A 201 43.29 21.48 -27.31
C ARG A 201 43.27 21.02 -25.85
N GLU A 202 44.41 20.63 -25.31
CA GLU A 202 44.52 19.87 -24.06
C GLU A 202 44.03 20.67 -22.86
N GLU A 203 44.44 21.94 -22.74
CA GLU A 203 44.03 22.81 -21.64
C GLU A 203 42.53 23.13 -21.67
N ILE A 204 41.97 23.33 -22.86
CA ILE A 204 40.53 23.55 -23.02
C ILE A 204 39.77 22.26 -22.69
N THR A 205 40.21 21.11 -23.22
CA THR A 205 39.63 19.79 -22.93
C THR A 205 39.62 19.49 -21.44
N LYS A 206 40.73 19.77 -20.73
CA LYS A 206 40.82 19.65 -19.27
C LYS A 206 39.80 20.53 -18.58
N ARG A 207 39.67 21.80 -19.00
CA ARG A 207 38.72 22.75 -18.40
C ARG A 207 37.26 22.40 -18.68
N LEU A 208 36.95 21.91 -19.89
CA LEU A 208 35.63 21.38 -20.25
C LEU A 208 35.25 20.18 -19.37
N ALA A 209 36.19 19.26 -19.13
CA ALA A 209 35.96 18.12 -18.24
C ALA A 209 35.64 18.55 -16.80
N LEU A 210 36.40 19.52 -16.27
CA LEU A 210 36.19 20.06 -14.93
C LEU A 210 34.85 20.80 -14.79
N ILE A 211 34.47 21.60 -15.79
CA ILE A 211 33.17 22.28 -15.82
C ILE A 211 32.03 21.27 -15.94
N SER A 212 32.20 20.23 -16.78
CA SER A 212 31.19 19.18 -16.97
C SER A 212 30.95 18.39 -15.68
N GLN A 213 32.01 18.02 -14.95
CA GLN A 213 31.89 17.39 -13.63
C GLN A 213 31.16 18.27 -12.62
N ASN A 214 31.34 19.60 -12.72
CA ASN A 214 30.78 20.59 -11.80
C ASN A 214 29.63 21.40 -12.42
N ARG A 215 28.92 20.81 -13.39
CA ARG A 215 27.95 21.51 -14.24
C ARG A 215 26.86 22.21 -13.45
N ALA A 216 26.35 21.59 -12.38
CA ALA A 216 25.30 22.16 -11.53
C ALA A 216 25.70 23.48 -10.88
N ALA A 217 26.96 23.59 -10.43
CA ALA A 217 27.50 24.81 -9.86
C ALA A 217 27.86 25.83 -10.95
N CYS A 218 28.56 25.37 -11.98
CA CYS A 218 29.06 26.21 -13.07
C CYS A 218 27.93 26.88 -13.86
N PHE A 219 26.85 26.17 -14.18
CA PHE A 219 25.81 26.66 -15.10
C PHE A 219 24.79 27.59 -14.46
N LEU A 220 24.89 27.83 -13.14
CA LEU A 220 24.22 28.94 -12.48
C LEU A 220 24.85 30.29 -12.83
N ASN A 221 26.11 30.28 -13.27
CA ASN A 221 26.78 31.44 -13.83
C ASN A 221 26.58 31.42 -15.36
N ASP A 222 25.86 32.43 -15.88
CA ASP A 222 25.54 32.54 -17.30
C ASP A 222 26.79 32.68 -18.18
N ASP A 223 27.82 33.35 -17.70
CA ASP A 223 29.10 33.53 -18.42
C ASP A 223 29.85 32.20 -18.51
N CYS A 224 29.91 31.43 -17.43
CA CYS A 224 30.51 30.08 -17.44
C CYS A 224 29.78 29.15 -18.42
N ARG A 225 28.44 29.16 -18.39
CA ARG A 225 27.63 28.35 -19.32
C ARG A 225 27.88 28.73 -20.78
N LYS A 226 27.96 30.04 -21.08
CA LYS A 226 28.24 30.54 -22.42
C LYS A 226 29.66 30.20 -22.86
N ALA A 227 30.66 30.46 -22.02
CA ALA A 227 32.06 30.15 -22.30
C ALA A 227 32.28 28.66 -22.53
N TYR A 228 31.61 27.79 -21.77
CA TYR A 228 31.64 26.34 -22.00
C TYR A 228 31.13 25.98 -23.41
N GLY A 229 29.99 26.55 -23.84
CA GLY A 229 29.46 26.31 -25.18
C GLY A 229 30.40 26.82 -26.28
N ASP A 230 30.84 28.08 -26.17
CA ASP A 230 31.75 28.70 -27.14
C ASP A 230 33.07 27.91 -27.28
N ALA A 231 33.60 27.37 -26.17
CA ALA A 231 34.80 26.56 -26.16
C ALA A 231 34.57 25.13 -26.69
N TYR A 232 33.44 24.52 -26.35
CA TYR A 232 33.08 23.19 -26.85
C TYR A 232 32.97 23.20 -28.38
N ASP A 233 32.25 24.17 -28.94
CA ASP A 233 32.08 24.32 -30.39
C ASP A 233 33.43 24.56 -31.10
N ALA A 234 34.30 25.38 -30.52
CA ALA A 234 35.64 25.64 -31.05
C ALA A 234 36.54 24.39 -31.03
N VAL A 235 36.45 23.54 -29.99
CA VAL A 235 37.31 22.35 -29.87
C VAL A 235 36.92 21.26 -30.86
N ILE A 236 35.62 21.02 -31.05
CA ILE A 236 35.13 19.97 -31.96
C ILE A 236 35.32 20.33 -33.44
N ASP A 237 35.44 21.62 -33.76
CA ASP A 237 35.76 22.12 -35.08
C ASP A 237 37.28 22.07 -35.31
N LEU A 238 37.70 21.21 -36.24
CA LEU A 238 39.12 21.03 -36.56
C LEU A 238 39.69 22.22 -37.34
N ASP A 239 38.83 23.00 -38.01
CA ASP A 239 39.19 24.19 -38.79
C ASP A 239 39.41 25.43 -37.90
N THR A 240 39.09 25.34 -36.60
CA THR A 240 39.31 26.42 -35.64
C THR A 240 40.78 26.83 -35.57
N LEU A 241 41.03 28.12 -35.76
CA LEU A 241 42.37 28.73 -35.71
C LEU A 241 42.85 28.98 -34.28
N GLN A 242 44.18 29.08 -34.10
CA GLN A 242 44.81 29.33 -32.80
C GLN A 242 44.25 30.59 -32.09
N GLU A 243 44.00 31.68 -32.83
CA GLU A 243 43.44 32.91 -32.25
C GLU A 243 42.07 32.68 -31.59
N LYS A 244 41.20 31.89 -32.24
CA LYS A 244 39.89 31.54 -31.70
C LYS A 244 40.03 30.62 -30.48
N MET A 245 40.97 29.68 -30.53
CA MET A 245 41.29 28.78 -29.40
C MET A 245 41.76 29.56 -28.18
N ASP A 246 42.67 30.52 -28.35
CA ASP A 246 43.17 31.37 -27.28
C ASP A 246 42.03 32.22 -26.68
N MET A 247 41.16 32.77 -27.53
CA MET A 247 40.01 33.55 -27.09
C MET A 247 39.06 32.71 -26.22
N VAL A 248 38.68 31.51 -26.66
CA VAL A 248 37.74 30.68 -25.89
C VAL A 248 38.37 30.12 -24.63
N TYR A 249 39.67 29.80 -24.64
CA TYR A 249 40.39 29.38 -23.44
C TYR A 249 40.39 30.49 -22.37
N ASN A 250 40.69 31.73 -22.76
CA ASN A 250 40.69 32.87 -21.86
C ASN A 250 39.29 33.24 -21.34
N ALA A 251 38.24 32.88 -22.08
CA ALA A 251 36.85 33.08 -21.65
C ALA A 251 36.38 32.02 -20.63
N LEU A 252 37.00 30.84 -20.59
CA LEU A 252 36.66 29.80 -19.62
C LEU A 252 37.08 30.22 -18.20
N PRO A 253 36.27 29.92 -17.17
CA PRO A 253 36.66 30.18 -15.79
C PRO A 253 37.93 29.40 -15.41
N SER A 254 38.77 29.98 -14.54
CA SER A 254 39.94 29.29 -13.95
C SER A 254 39.52 28.04 -13.15
N GLU A 255 40.43 27.08 -12.91
CA GLU A 255 40.13 25.95 -12.01
C GLU A 255 39.74 26.43 -10.61
N GLU A 256 40.41 27.48 -10.12
CA GLU A 256 40.09 28.18 -8.86
C GLU A 256 38.68 28.77 -8.89
N ALA A 257 38.30 29.49 -9.95
CA ALA A 257 36.95 30.04 -10.09
C ALA A 257 35.88 28.95 -10.15
N ILE A 258 36.15 27.82 -10.80
CA ILE A 258 35.24 26.66 -10.80
C ILE A 258 35.08 26.11 -9.38
N ASN A 259 36.17 25.98 -8.63
CA ASN A 259 36.11 25.55 -7.24
C ASN A 259 35.29 26.52 -6.38
N ASP A 260 35.45 27.84 -6.57
CA ASP A 260 34.64 28.86 -5.88
C ASP A 260 33.15 28.74 -6.21
N TYR A 261 32.81 28.44 -7.47
CA TYR A 261 31.41 28.17 -7.85
C TYR A 261 30.86 26.95 -7.12
N VAL A 262 31.64 25.87 -6.99
CA VAL A 262 31.26 24.66 -6.27
C VAL A 262 31.06 24.94 -4.77
N VAL A 263 31.97 25.68 -4.15
CA VAL A 263 31.86 26.10 -2.75
C VAL A 263 30.59 26.92 -2.54
N SER A 264 30.38 27.96 -3.35
CA SER A 264 29.20 28.83 -3.27
C SER A 264 27.90 28.07 -3.49
N TYR A 265 27.88 27.15 -4.45
CA TYR A 265 26.73 26.27 -4.72
C TYR A 265 26.40 25.39 -3.51
N ASN A 266 27.42 24.73 -2.93
CA ASN A 266 27.24 23.87 -1.76
C ASN A 266 26.76 24.67 -0.53
N GLU A 267 27.29 25.86 -0.30
CA GLU A 267 26.83 26.74 0.76
C GLU A 267 25.36 27.13 0.56
N LYS A 268 24.95 27.47 -0.67
CA LYS A 268 23.57 27.80 -0.99
C LYS A 268 22.62 26.63 -0.73
N LEU A 269 23.02 25.39 -1.04
CA LEU A 269 22.21 24.20 -0.74
C LEU A 269 21.98 24.03 0.77
N VAL A 270 23.03 24.21 1.57
CA VAL A 270 22.93 24.13 3.04
C VAL A 270 22.04 25.25 3.58
N GLN A 271 22.20 26.47 3.08
CA GLN A 271 21.37 27.62 3.47
C GLN A 271 19.90 27.45 3.08
N ASP A 272 19.60 26.89 1.90
CA ASP A 272 18.23 26.56 1.50
C ASP A 272 17.59 25.53 2.43
N LEU A 273 18.32 24.46 2.75
CA LEU A 273 17.86 23.45 3.71
C LEU A 273 17.54 24.09 5.08
N MET A 274 18.46 24.88 5.63
CA MET A 274 18.26 25.55 6.92
C MET A 274 17.10 26.55 6.87
N THR A 275 16.92 27.24 5.75
CA THR A 275 15.76 28.13 5.53
C THR A 275 14.45 27.36 5.52
N ARG A 276 14.40 26.20 4.87
CA ARG A 276 13.22 25.32 4.85
C ARG A 276 12.92 24.78 6.24
N ILE A 277 13.94 24.38 7.00
CA ILE A 277 13.80 23.98 8.41
C ILE A 277 13.22 25.11 9.24
N LYS A 278 13.78 26.33 9.15
CA LYS A 278 13.28 27.50 9.90
C LYS A 278 11.82 27.84 9.55
N LYS A 279 11.42 27.62 8.30
CA LYS A 279 10.05 27.82 7.82
C LYS A 279 9.06 26.74 8.27
N ILE A 280 9.50 25.67 8.93
CA ILE A 280 8.59 24.68 9.53
C ILE A 280 7.62 25.39 10.48
N GLY A 281 8.11 26.25 11.38
CA GLY A 281 7.27 26.96 12.34
C GLY A 281 6.41 26.00 13.16
N GLU A 282 5.12 26.34 13.35
CA GLU A 282 4.13 25.45 14.00
C GLU A 282 3.96 24.15 13.19
N VAL A 283 4.05 23.00 13.86
CA VAL A 283 3.96 21.69 13.23
C VAL A 283 2.50 21.27 13.11
N THR A 284 2.09 20.87 11.91
CA THR A 284 0.73 20.38 11.64
C THR A 284 0.80 19.13 10.77
N LEU A 285 -0.24 18.29 10.79
CA LEU A 285 -0.28 17.06 9.98
C LEU A 285 -0.16 17.31 8.47
N GLU A 286 -0.56 18.49 7.99
CA GLU A 286 -0.41 18.88 6.58
C GLU A 286 1.06 19.04 6.17
N LYS A 287 1.94 19.37 7.12
CA LYS A 287 3.38 19.55 6.90
C LYS A 287 4.19 18.25 6.93
N GLU A 288 3.56 17.10 7.19
CA GLU A 288 4.26 15.79 7.29
C GLU A 288 5.14 15.52 6.06
N ARG A 289 4.60 15.74 4.84
CA ARG A 289 5.35 15.52 3.60
C ARG A 289 6.56 16.45 3.49
N ASP A 290 6.40 17.71 3.85
CA ASP A 290 7.46 18.71 3.74
C ASP A 290 8.60 18.42 4.73
N ILE A 291 8.26 18.07 5.98
CA ILE A 291 9.24 17.68 7.01
C ILE A 291 10.03 16.44 6.57
N ILE A 292 9.36 15.41 6.04
CA ILE A 292 10.03 14.23 5.47
C ILE A 292 10.92 14.63 4.29
N GLY A 293 10.44 15.51 3.41
CA GLY A 293 11.21 16.02 2.27
C GLY A 293 12.46 16.79 2.69
N ILE A 294 12.40 17.56 3.78
CA ILE A 294 13.54 18.26 4.37
C ILE A 294 14.56 17.24 4.90
N ARG A 295 14.12 16.23 5.67
CA ARG A 295 15.02 15.18 6.16
C ARG A 295 15.70 14.40 5.04
N ASN A 296 14.95 14.06 3.99
CA ASN A 296 15.53 13.39 2.82
C ASN A 296 16.57 14.26 2.12
N THR A 297 16.33 15.58 2.01
CA THR A 297 17.32 16.53 1.48
C THR A 297 18.59 16.50 2.35
N TYR A 298 18.46 16.63 3.67
CA TYR A 298 19.60 16.53 4.59
C TYR A 298 20.35 15.19 4.45
N ASN A 299 19.65 14.06 4.36
CA ASN A 299 20.27 12.75 4.25
C ASN A 299 21.06 12.59 2.94
N SER A 300 20.63 13.26 1.87
CA SER A 300 21.30 13.25 0.56
C SER A 300 22.60 14.07 0.51
N PHE A 301 22.84 14.93 1.50
CA PHE A 301 24.06 15.71 1.59
C PHE A 301 25.28 14.83 1.91
N ASN A 302 26.43 15.23 1.37
CA ASN A 302 27.72 14.63 1.74
C ASN A 302 28.17 15.11 3.14
N ASP A 303 29.28 14.56 3.65
CA ASP A 303 29.74 14.83 5.01
C ASP A 303 30.11 16.31 5.23
N GLU A 304 30.72 16.96 4.22
CA GLU A 304 31.06 18.37 4.30
C GLU A 304 29.80 19.24 4.39
N GLN A 305 28.81 19.01 3.52
CA GLN A 305 27.54 19.73 3.52
C GLN A 305 26.78 19.50 4.83
N LYS A 306 26.74 18.27 5.35
CA LYS A 306 26.09 17.94 6.64
C LYS A 306 26.76 18.65 7.80
N SER A 307 28.10 18.78 7.80
CA SER A 307 28.84 19.46 8.86
C SER A 307 28.52 20.95 8.96
N LYS A 308 28.06 21.57 7.86
CA LYS A 308 27.66 22.98 7.78
C LYS A 308 26.20 23.23 8.20
N VAL A 309 25.38 22.20 8.42
CA VAL A 309 24.01 22.37 8.92
C VAL A 309 24.04 22.59 10.43
N SER A 310 23.44 23.67 10.91
CA SER A 310 23.53 24.01 12.33
C SER A 310 22.86 22.95 13.23
N PRO A 311 23.44 22.64 14.41
CA PRO A 311 22.81 21.74 15.39
C PRO A 311 21.39 22.18 15.76
N GLU A 312 21.15 23.49 15.88
CA GLU A 312 19.83 24.08 16.13
C GLU A 312 18.82 23.72 15.03
N SER A 313 19.21 23.80 13.75
CA SER A 313 18.34 23.40 12.64
C SER A 313 18.00 21.92 12.70
N LEU A 314 18.97 21.06 13.04
CA LEU A 314 18.73 19.62 13.17
C LEU A 314 17.83 19.29 14.36
N GLU A 315 17.94 20.04 15.46
CA GLU A 315 17.04 19.93 16.60
C GLU A 315 15.61 20.33 16.23
N ILE A 316 15.42 21.46 15.54
CA ILE A 316 14.10 21.87 15.02
C ILE A 316 13.48 20.77 14.16
N LEU A 317 14.25 20.24 13.19
CA LEU A 317 13.76 19.18 12.31
C LEU A 317 13.39 17.91 13.09
N THR A 318 14.23 17.50 14.03
CA THR A 318 14.00 16.29 14.84
C THR A 318 12.79 16.44 15.77
N ASN A 319 12.60 17.62 16.34
CA ASN A 319 11.43 17.92 17.18
C ASN A 319 10.16 17.95 16.32
N ALA A 320 10.21 18.55 15.14
CA ALA A 320 9.09 18.54 14.20
C ALA A 320 8.68 17.12 13.78
N GLU A 321 9.65 16.24 13.51
CA GLU A 321 9.38 14.82 13.21
C GLU A 321 8.69 14.10 14.38
N LYS A 322 9.13 14.33 15.62
CA LYS A 322 8.49 13.77 16.82
C LYS A 322 7.08 14.31 17.02
N GLU A 323 6.89 15.61 16.82
CA GLU A 323 5.59 16.27 16.99
C GLU A 323 4.57 15.78 15.95
N ILE A 324 4.97 15.53 14.70
CA ILE A 324 4.10 14.85 13.71
C ILE A 324 3.62 13.48 14.22
N VAL A 325 4.52 12.68 14.79
CA VAL A 325 4.15 11.37 15.35
C VAL A 325 3.16 11.52 16.50
N GLN A 326 3.38 12.50 17.37
CA GLN A 326 2.47 12.82 18.46
C GLN A 326 1.08 13.25 17.96
N LEU A 327 1.01 14.20 17.03
CA LEU A 327 -0.25 14.67 16.43
C LEU A 327 -1.04 13.53 15.76
N LYS A 328 -0.35 12.58 15.13
CA LYS A 328 -1.00 11.39 14.55
C LYS A 328 -1.58 10.47 15.61
N ASN A 329 -0.88 10.31 16.74
CA ASN A 329 -1.38 9.53 17.87
C ASN A 329 -2.58 10.22 18.53
N GLU A 330 -2.52 11.54 18.73
CA GLU A 330 -3.61 12.36 19.25
C GLU A 330 -4.84 12.27 18.35
N GLN A 331 -4.70 12.47 17.03
CA GLN A 331 -5.82 12.34 16.08
C GLN A 331 -6.53 10.97 16.17
N LYS A 332 -5.77 9.88 16.37
CA LYS A 332 -6.35 8.54 16.54
C LYS A 332 -7.07 8.39 17.88
N ALA A 333 -6.46 8.87 18.97
CA ALA A 333 -7.07 8.86 20.29
C ALA A 333 -8.37 9.71 20.30
N ASP A 334 -8.34 10.92 19.75
CA ASP A 334 -9.47 11.84 19.66
C ASP A 334 -10.65 11.25 18.88
N SER A 335 -10.38 10.51 17.81
CA SER A 335 -11.42 9.79 17.07
C SER A 335 -12.15 8.77 17.96
N VAL A 336 -11.42 8.05 18.81
CA VAL A 336 -12.01 7.08 19.76
C VAL A 336 -12.70 7.79 20.92
N ILE A 337 -12.10 8.85 21.48
CA ILE A 337 -12.70 9.67 22.54
C ILE A 337 -14.04 10.24 22.05
N SER A 338 -14.09 10.75 20.83
CA SER A 338 -15.32 11.26 20.21
C SER A 338 -16.40 10.18 20.07
N GLN A 339 -16.03 8.96 19.65
CA GLN A 339 -16.97 7.83 19.59
C GLN A 339 -17.54 7.47 20.97
N ILE A 340 -16.70 7.47 22.01
CA ILE A 340 -17.13 7.16 23.38
C ILE A 340 -18.05 8.27 23.92
N ASN A 341 -17.71 9.53 23.72
CA ASN A 341 -18.54 10.66 24.15
C ASN A 341 -19.89 10.70 23.40
N ALA A 342 -19.94 10.21 22.16
CA ALA A 342 -21.15 10.16 21.36
C ALA A 342 -22.12 9.02 21.74
N LEU A 343 -21.76 8.12 22.68
CA LEU A 343 -22.63 7.00 23.08
C LEU A 343 -23.96 7.45 23.70
N GLY A 344 -24.00 8.65 24.30
CA GLY A 344 -25.20 9.23 24.90
C GLY A 344 -25.84 8.31 25.94
N THR A 345 -27.18 8.25 25.96
CA THR A 345 -27.93 7.36 26.85
C THR A 345 -27.85 5.91 26.35
N VAL A 346 -27.36 5.01 27.20
CA VAL A 346 -27.15 3.60 26.86
C VAL A 346 -28.45 2.81 26.86
N SER A 347 -28.72 2.08 25.79
CA SER A 347 -29.91 1.25 25.57
C SER A 347 -29.60 0.04 24.68
N LEU A 348 -30.47 -0.96 24.62
CA LEU A 348 -30.21 -2.14 23.77
C LEU A 348 -30.12 -1.79 22.27
N SER A 349 -30.69 -0.67 21.82
CA SER A 349 -30.60 -0.23 20.42
C SER A 349 -29.24 0.34 20.04
N ASN A 350 -28.43 0.82 20.99
CA ASN A 350 -27.07 1.32 20.72
C ASN A 350 -25.95 0.38 21.19
N GLU A 351 -26.27 -0.88 21.52
CA GLU A 351 -25.29 -1.90 21.87
C GLU A 351 -24.16 -1.98 20.83
N SER A 352 -24.49 -1.97 19.53
CA SER A 352 -23.49 -2.06 18.46
C SER A 352 -22.50 -0.89 18.48
N GLN A 353 -22.93 0.30 18.91
CA GLN A 353 -22.05 1.47 19.04
C GLN A 353 -21.11 1.33 20.23
N VAL A 354 -21.58 0.80 21.37
CA VAL A 354 -20.75 0.50 22.55
C VAL A 354 -19.68 -0.54 22.18
N VAL A 355 -20.08 -1.63 21.51
CA VAL A 355 -19.16 -2.67 21.04
C VAL A 355 -18.15 -2.10 20.02
N ALA A 356 -18.59 -1.24 19.11
CA ALA A 356 -17.71 -0.58 18.16
C ALA A 356 -16.70 0.35 18.85
N ALA A 357 -17.12 1.13 19.84
CA ALA A 357 -16.24 2.01 20.61
C ALA A 357 -15.19 1.20 21.39
N ARG A 358 -15.55 0.07 22.00
CA ARG A 358 -14.58 -0.84 22.64
C ARG A 358 -13.61 -1.45 21.65
N LYS A 359 -14.09 -1.89 20.50
CA LYS A 359 -13.22 -2.40 19.44
C LYS A 359 -12.23 -1.33 18.97
N ALA A 360 -12.70 -0.10 18.77
CA ALA A 360 -11.86 1.03 18.36
C ALA A 360 -10.79 1.35 19.43
N TYR A 361 -11.18 1.41 20.71
CA TYR A 361 -10.23 1.57 21.82
C TYR A 361 -9.19 0.45 21.88
N ASN A 362 -9.60 -0.81 21.73
CA ASN A 362 -8.69 -1.96 21.79
C ASN A 362 -7.66 -1.94 20.64
N ALA A 363 -8.04 -1.40 19.48
CA ALA A 363 -7.17 -1.26 18.32
C ALA A 363 -6.13 -0.14 18.44
N LEU A 364 -6.24 0.76 19.42
CA LEU A 364 -5.22 1.77 19.69
C LEU A 364 -3.93 1.12 20.21
N THR A 365 -2.78 1.71 19.87
CA THR A 365 -1.47 1.34 20.43
C THR A 365 -1.37 1.76 21.91
N THR A 366 -0.30 1.33 22.59
CA THR A 366 -0.06 1.70 23.99
C THR A 366 0.04 3.21 24.18
N GLU A 367 0.78 3.89 23.30
CA GLU A 367 0.98 5.34 23.31
C GLU A 367 -0.34 6.07 23.06
N GLN A 368 -1.15 5.58 22.12
CA GLN A 368 -2.47 6.15 21.81
C GLN A 368 -3.48 5.93 22.94
N LYS A 369 -3.44 4.77 23.62
CA LYS A 369 -4.29 4.49 24.79
C LYS A 369 -3.95 5.39 25.96
N ALA A 370 -2.69 5.75 26.15
CA ALA A 370 -2.26 6.66 27.20
C ALA A 370 -2.90 8.07 27.08
N LEU A 371 -3.30 8.46 25.87
CA LEU A 371 -4.01 9.71 25.58
C LEU A 371 -5.52 9.62 25.89
N VAL A 372 -6.07 8.42 26.07
CA VAL A 372 -7.47 8.23 26.49
C VAL A 372 -7.52 8.27 28.01
N SER A 373 -8.13 9.31 28.56
CA SER A 373 -8.20 9.48 30.01
C SER A 373 -8.98 8.35 30.70
N ALA A 374 -8.66 8.10 31.96
CA ALA A 374 -9.35 7.11 32.79
C ALA A 374 -10.86 7.39 32.90
N GLU A 375 -11.26 8.67 32.85
CA GLU A 375 -12.67 9.07 32.85
C GLU A 375 -13.39 8.59 31.57
N ILE A 376 -12.80 8.80 30.40
CA ILE A 376 -13.37 8.35 29.12
C ILE A 376 -13.46 6.82 29.08
N LEU A 377 -12.41 6.13 29.53
CA LEU A 377 -12.43 4.66 29.61
C LEU A 377 -13.49 4.14 30.60
N SER A 378 -13.71 4.85 31.70
CA SER A 378 -14.77 4.54 32.68
C SER A 378 -16.15 4.68 32.06
N LYS A 379 -16.41 5.74 31.27
CA LYS A 379 -17.68 5.90 30.53
C LYS A 379 -17.97 4.72 29.61
N LEU A 380 -16.98 4.27 28.84
CA LEU A 380 -17.11 3.10 27.98
C LEU A 380 -17.42 1.83 28.78
N THR A 381 -16.71 1.63 29.89
CA THR A 381 -16.88 0.44 30.75
C THR A 381 -18.27 0.43 31.42
N GLN A 382 -18.76 1.59 31.88
CA GLN A 382 -20.11 1.73 32.42
C GLN A 382 -21.17 1.47 31.35
N ALA A 383 -20.95 1.93 30.11
CA ALA A 383 -21.86 1.63 29.01
C ALA A 383 -21.97 0.11 28.73
N GLU A 384 -20.85 -0.61 28.76
CA GLU A 384 -20.85 -2.07 28.61
C GLU A 384 -21.59 -2.77 29.76
N GLN A 385 -21.37 -2.34 31.00
CA GLN A 385 -22.07 -2.87 32.17
C GLN A 385 -23.58 -2.61 32.08
N ASN A 386 -23.99 -1.41 31.67
CA ASN A 386 -25.40 -1.07 31.49
C ASN A 386 -26.08 -1.93 30.42
N ILE A 387 -25.42 -2.19 29.27
CA ILE A 387 -25.94 -3.12 28.25
C ILE A 387 -26.12 -4.52 28.84
N SER A 388 -25.13 -5.02 29.59
CA SER A 388 -25.21 -6.34 30.24
C SER A 388 -26.38 -6.42 31.23
N GLN A 389 -26.57 -5.39 32.05
CA GLN A 389 -27.69 -5.29 32.99
C GLN A 389 -29.05 -5.22 32.27
N LEU A 390 -29.18 -4.42 31.22
CA LEU A 390 -30.41 -4.32 30.43
C LEU A 390 -30.78 -5.66 29.79
N LYS A 391 -29.80 -6.42 29.29
CA LYS A 391 -30.04 -7.78 28.76
C LYS A 391 -30.51 -8.75 29.84
N ALA A 392 -29.88 -8.71 31.00
CA ALA A 392 -30.26 -9.53 32.14
C ALA A 392 -31.69 -9.21 32.60
N GLN A 393 -32.05 -7.92 32.64
CA GLN A 393 -33.39 -7.48 32.99
C GLN A 393 -34.42 -7.98 31.99
N VAL A 394 -34.20 -7.81 30.68
CA VAL A 394 -35.12 -8.33 29.64
C VAL A 394 -35.27 -9.85 29.72
N ALA A 395 -34.18 -10.58 29.99
CA ALA A 395 -34.23 -12.03 30.16
C ALA A 395 -35.03 -12.43 31.41
N ALA A 396 -34.84 -11.73 32.53
CA ALA A 396 -35.56 -11.96 33.77
C ALA A 396 -37.07 -11.66 33.62
N GLU A 397 -37.43 -10.57 32.95
CA GLU A 397 -38.83 -10.20 32.67
C GLU A 397 -39.52 -11.27 31.79
N LYS A 398 -38.81 -11.77 30.77
CA LYS A 398 -39.31 -12.86 29.93
C LYS A 398 -39.52 -14.15 30.74
N ALA A 399 -38.53 -14.54 31.55
CA ALA A 399 -38.61 -15.74 32.40
C ALA A 399 -39.75 -15.63 33.43
N ALA A 400 -39.94 -14.46 34.05
CA ALA A 400 -41.04 -14.22 34.97
C ALA A 400 -42.41 -14.34 34.28
N THR A 401 -42.51 -13.87 33.03
CA THR A 401 -43.73 -13.98 32.21
C THR A 401 -44.04 -15.45 31.86
N GLU A 402 -43.02 -16.22 31.49
CA GLU A 402 -43.15 -17.66 31.19
C GLU A 402 -43.55 -18.45 32.44
N GLN A 403 -42.91 -18.20 33.58
CA GLN A 403 -43.27 -18.84 34.85
C GLN A 403 -44.71 -18.52 35.27
N LYS A 404 -45.16 -17.28 35.12
CA LYS A 404 -46.55 -16.90 35.40
C LYS A 404 -47.52 -17.66 34.50
N ALA A 405 -47.23 -17.76 33.21
CA ALA A 405 -48.07 -18.52 32.26
C ALA A 405 -48.12 -20.02 32.61
N GLU A 406 -46.99 -20.60 33.04
CA GLU A 406 -46.93 -22.00 33.45
C GLU A 406 -47.72 -22.25 34.75
N GLN A 407 -47.58 -21.38 35.76
CA GLN A 407 -48.35 -21.47 37.00
C GLN A 407 -49.86 -21.37 36.73
N GLU A 408 -50.29 -20.43 35.88
CA GLU A 408 -51.70 -20.31 35.48
C GLU A 408 -52.20 -21.58 34.76
N ALA A 409 -51.38 -22.20 33.91
CA ALA A 409 -51.71 -23.46 33.24
C ALA A 409 -51.82 -24.63 34.22
N GLN A 410 -50.87 -24.76 35.15
CA GLN A 410 -50.88 -25.78 36.21
C GLN A 410 -52.11 -25.63 37.12
N GLN A 411 -52.47 -24.41 37.51
CA GLN A 411 -53.65 -24.15 38.33
C GLN A 411 -54.95 -24.54 37.60
N LYS A 412 -55.09 -24.19 36.31
CA LYS A 412 -56.22 -24.61 35.48
C LYS A 412 -56.28 -26.14 35.34
N ALA A 413 -55.15 -26.80 35.14
CA ALA A 413 -55.07 -28.26 35.04
C ALA A 413 -55.50 -28.94 36.36
N LEU A 414 -55.03 -28.43 37.51
CA LEU A 414 -55.41 -28.94 38.83
C LEU A 414 -56.91 -28.76 39.09
N GLN A 415 -57.47 -27.59 38.75
CA GLN A 415 -58.90 -27.33 38.87
C GLN A 415 -59.71 -28.33 38.02
N GLN A 416 -59.28 -28.59 36.79
CA GLN A 416 -59.94 -29.55 35.91
C GLN A 416 -59.83 -31.00 36.44
N ALA A 417 -58.67 -31.39 36.97
CA ALA A 417 -58.48 -32.69 37.59
C ALA A 417 -59.40 -32.88 38.82
N LEU A 418 -59.53 -31.85 39.66
CA LEU A 418 -60.43 -31.87 40.82
C LEU A 418 -61.90 -31.99 40.40
N ILE A 419 -62.30 -31.29 39.34
CA ILE A 419 -63.63 -31.44 38.72
C ILE A 419 -63.84 -32.88 38.27
N ASN A 420 -62.91 -33.47 37.51
CA ASN A 420 -63.03 -34.83 37.00
C ASN A 420 -63.11 -35.88 38.12
N GLN A 421 -62.25 -35.77 39.14
CA GLN A 421 -62.20 -36.69 40.28
C GLN A 421 -63.48 -36.67 41.12
N ASN A 422 -64.06 -35.48 41.33
CA ASN A 422 -65.20 -35.32 42.23
C ASN A 422 -66.56 -35.33 41.51
N THR A 423 -66.56 -35.29 40.18
CA THR A 423 -67.79 -35.45 39.38
C THR A 423 -68.38 -36.84 39.61
N PRO A 424 -69.59 -36.93 40.21
CA PRO A 424 -70.20 -38.22 40.48
C PRO A 424 -70.68 -38.87 39.18
N ALA A 425 -70.61 -40.20 39.13
CA ALA A 425 -71.13 -40.95 37.99
C ALA A 425 -72.62 -40.63 37.73
N LYS A 426 -72.98 -40.69 36.44
CA LYS A 426 -74.36 -40.60 35.98
C LYS A 426 -75.23 -41.66 36.66
N THR A 427 -76.33 -41.24 37.27
CA THR A 427 -77.36 -42.18 37.75
C THR A 427 -78.23 -42.69 36.60
N THR A 428 -78.85 -43.85 36.77
CA THR A 428 -79.85 -44.38 35.85
C THR A 428 -81.23 -44.19 36.46
N LEU A 429 -82.11 -43.45 35.78
CA LEU A 429 -83.51 -43.35 36.17
C LEU A 429 -84.20 -44.67 35.82
N LYS A 430 -84.34 -45.55 36.80
CA LYS A 430 -84.85 -46.92 36.66
C LYS A 430 -86.33 -46.95 36.27
N SER A 431 -87.16 -46.14 36.92
CA SER A 431 -88.59 -46.09 36.58
C SER A 431 -89.23 -44.76 36.93
N VAL A 432 -90.32 -44.46 36.22
CA VAL A 432 -91.28 -43.40 36.55
C VAL A 432 -92.65 -44.03 36.43
N LYS A 433 -93.29 -44.37 37.55
CA LYS A 433 -94.58 -45.06 37.59
C LYS A 433 -95.67 -44.10 38.08
N LYS A 434 -96.81 -44.08 37.40
CA LYS A 434 -98.00 -43.39 37.91
C LYS A 434 -98.43 -44.05 39.22
N ILE A 435 -98.68 -43.27 40.26
CA ILE A 435 -99.25 -43.74 41.54
C ILE A 435 -100.44 -42.84 41.91
N GLY A 436 -101.65 -43.39 41.88
CA GLY A 436 -102.89 -42.61 41.99
C GLY A 436 -103.22 -41.76 40.75
N THR A 437 -104.09 -40.76 40.89
CA THR A 437 -104.70 -40.01 39.77
C THR A 437 -103.94 -38.75 39.34
N LYS A 438 -103.01 -38.24 40.16
CA LYS A 438 -102.25 -36.99 39.91
C LYS A 438 -100.81 -37.04 40.43
N LYS A 439 -100.22 -38.24 40.55
CA LYS A 439 -98.86 -38.42 41.08
C LYS A 439 -98.04 -39.43 40.28
N ALA A 440 -96.73 -39.24 40.26
CA ALA A 440 -95.77 -40.17 39.68
C ALA A 440 -94.61 -40.41 40.65
N LYS A 441 -94.24 -41.69 40.84
CA LYS A 441 -93.10 -42.13 41.63
C LYS A 441 -91.92 -42.39 40.71
N LEU A 442 -90.84 -41.66 40.93
CA LEU A 442 -89.55 -41.85 40.28
C LEU A 442 -88.70 -42.76 41.15
N THR A 443 -87.90 -43.62 40.54
CA THR A 443 -86.90 -44.44 41.22
C THR A 443 -85.64 -44.54 40.37
N TRP A 444 -84.47 -44.31 40.94
CA TRP A 444 -83.18 -44.32 40.23
C TRP A 444 -82.13 -45.20 40.91
N LYS A 445 -81.02 -45.47 40.23
CA LYS A 445 -79.89 -46.24 40.79
C LYS A 445 -79.12 -45.36 41.77
N LYS A 446 -78.84 -45.86 42.98
CA LYS A 446 -77.95 -45.18 43.93
C LYS A 446 -76.56 -45.00 43.30
N VAL A 447 -75.97 -43.83 43.44
CA VAL A 447 -74.57 -43.55 43.12
C VAL A 447 -73.80 -43.43 44.42
N ASN A 448 -72.71 -44.18 44.56
CA ASN A 448 -72.04 -44.40 45.86
C ASN A 448 -71.48 -43.11 46.46
N VAL A 449 -70.86 -42.28 45.63
CA VAL A 449 -70.21 -41.01 46.03
C VAL A 449 -71.14 -39.80 45.93
N ALA A 450 -72.44 -40.00 45.70
CA ALA A 450 -73.39 -38.89 45.62
C ALA A 450 -73.66 -38.31 47.00
N SER A 451 -73.75 -36.98 47.09
CA SER A 451 -74.34 -36.31 48.26
C SER A 451 -75.86 -36.22 48.10
N GLY A 452 -76.34 -36.18 46.86
CA GLY A 452 -77.75 -36.11 46.57
C GLY A 452 -78.08 -36.18 45.09
N TYR A 453 -79.33 -35.87 44.77
CA TYR A 453 -79.85 -35.89 43.41
C TYR A 453 -80.71 -34.66 43.12
N GLU A 454 -80.56 -34.08 41.95
CA GLU A 454 -81.47 -33.06 41.44
C GLU A 454 -82.42 -33.69 40.44
N ILE A 455 -83.72 -33.48 40.66
CA ILE A 455 -84.77 -34.04 39.84
C ILE A 455 -85.28 -32.93 38.96
N TYR A 456 -85.29 -33.21 37.66
CA TYR A 456 -85.78 -32.30 36.65
C TYR A 456 -87.01 -32.89 35.97
N MET A 457 -87.95 -32.02 35.61
CA MET A 457 -89.19 -32.38 34.92
C MET A 457 -89.43 -31.43 33.75
N SER A 458 -89.93 -31.96 32.66
CA SER A 458 -90.41 -31.20 31.49
C SER A 458 -91.71 -31.78 30.96
N MET A 459 -92.41 -30.98 30.14
CA MET A 459 -93.51 -31.45 29.29
C MET A 459 -93.03 -31.81 27.87
N LYS A 460 -91.77 -31.52 27.54
CA LYS A 460 -91.13 -31.86 26.26
C LYS A 460 -89.99 -32.87 26.50
N LYS A 461 -89.78 -33.80 25.55
CA LYS A 461 -88.79 -34.88 25.69
C LYS A 461 -87.36 -34.35 25.83
N SER A 462 -86.99 -33.33 25.06
CA SER A 462 -85.58 -32.92 24.89
C SER A 462 -85.22 -31.55 25.47
N SER A 463 -86.20 -30.73 25.85
CA SER A 463 -85.98 -29.34 26.31
C SER A 463 -86.96 -28.94 27.41
N GLY A 464 -86.79 -27.76 28.02
CA GLY A 464 -87.74 -27.21 29.01
C GLY A 464 -87.70 -27.87 30.39
N TYR A 465 -86.66 -28.64 30.69
CA TYR A 465 -86.48 -29.27 32.00
C TYR A 465 -86.24 -28.23 33.09
N LYS A 466 -87.11 -28.20 34.08
CA LYS A 466 -86.94 -27.38 35.28
C LYS A 466 -86.62 -28.27 36.47
N LYS A 467 -85.71 -27.82 37.34
CA LYS A 467 -85.43 -28.50 38.61
C LYS A 467 -86.67 -28.41 39.49
N ILE A 468 -87.22 -29.56 39.87
CA ILE A 468 -88.43 -29.65 40.69
C ILE A 468 -88.17 -30.12 42.11
N LYS A 469 -87.01 -30.74 42.37
CA LYS A 469 -86.60 -31.14 43.71
C LYS A 469 -85.11 -31.36 43.78
N THR A 470 -84.50 -30.95 44.89
CA THR A 470 -83.18 -31.40 45.30
C THR A 470 -83.35 -32.39 46.46
N ILE A 471 -82.81 -33.58 46.30
CA ILE A 471 -82.79 -34.64 47.30
C ILE A 471 -81.43 -34.57 47.99
N LYS A 472 -81.41 -34.03 49.22
CA LYS A 472 -80.18 -33.80 49.99
C LYS A 472 -79.59 -35.05 50.66
N LYS A 473 -80.29 -36.18 50.61
CA LYS A 473 -79.87 -37.45 51.25
C LYS A 473 -79.49 -38.46 50.16
N ALA A 474 -78.21 -38.83 50.10
CA ALA A 474 -77.66 -39.79 49.13
C ALA A 474 -78.38 -41.15 49.07
N LYS A 475 -78.91 -41.61 50.22
CA LYS A 475 -79.65 -42.88 50.33
C LYS A 475 -81.07 -42.80 49.76
N THR A 476 -81.63 -41.61 49.57
CA THR A 476 -82.98 -41.43 49.02
C THR A 476 -82.95 -41.54 47.50
N VAL A 477 -83.38 -42.69 46.98
CA VAL A 477 -83.36 -43.01 45.53
C VAL A 477 -84.76 -43.06 44.89
N THR A 478 -85.73 -42.44 45.56
CA THR A 478 -87.13 -42.38 45.14
C THR A 478 -87.69 -41.00 45.44
N PHE A 479 -88.59 -40.52 44.59
CA PHE A 479 -89.33 -39.28 44.80
C PHE A 479 -90.71 -39.36 44.16
N THR A 480 -91.73 -38.89 44.87
CA THR A 480 -93.09 -38.81 44.35
C THR A 480 -93.40 -37.37 43.98
N LYS A 481 -93.58 -37.09 42.69
CA LYS A 481 -94.11 -35.81 42.23
C LYS A 481 -95.64 -35.86 42.31
N SER A 482 -96.21 -35.03 43.19
CA SER A 482 -97.65 -34.81 43.30
C SER A 482 -98.09 -33.56 42.53
N GLY A 483 -99.40 -33.41 42.30
CA GLY A 483 -99.99 -32.24 41.65
C GLY A 483 -99.77 -32.22 40.13
N LEU A 484 -99.67 -33.40 39.51
CA LEU A 484 -99.60 -33.52 38.06
C LEU A 484 -101.01 -33.40 37.45
N LYS A 485 -101.12 -32.75 36.28
CA LYS A 485 -102.41 -32.60 35.57
C LYS A 485 -102.78 -33.93 34.89
N LYS A 486 -104.08 -34.27 34.90
CA LYS A 486 -104.62 -35.41 34.14
C LYS A 486 -104.47 -35.16 32.64
N LYS A 487 -104.44 -36.23 31.84
CA LYS A 487 -104.25 -36.25 30.39
C LYS A 487 -102.95 -35.55 29.92
N GLN A 488 -101.93 -35.46 30.77
CA GLN A 488 -100.64 -34.82 30.46
C GLN A 488 -99.48 -35.82 30.56
N THR A 489 -98.58 -35.76 29.59
CA THR A 489 -97.29 -36.49 29.63
C THR A 489 -96.21 -35.61 30.24
N TYR A 490 -95.45 -36.19 31.17
CA TYR A 490 -94.29 -35.55 31.80
C TYR A 490 -93.04 -36.40 31.58
N TYR A 491 -91.91 -35.73 31.35
CA TYR A 491 -90.59 -36.32 31.19
C TYR A 491 -89.73 -35.95 32.39
N PHE A 492 -89.00 -36.93 32.91
CA PHE A 492 -88.14 -36.76 34.06
C PHE A 492 -86.71 -37.20 33.75
N LYS A 493 -85.76 -36.47 34.32
CA LYS A 493 -84.34 -36.85 34.42
C LYS A 493 -83.83 -36.53 35.82
N VAL A 494 -82.81 -37.25 36.24
CA VAL A 494 -82.18 -37.09 37.54
C VAL A 494 -80.71 -36.82 37.32
N ARG A 495 -80.19 -35.77 37.94
CA ARG A 495 -78.77 -35.41 37.93
C ARG A 495 -78.17 -35.75 39.28
N THR A 496 -77.11 -36.53 39.29
CA THR A 496 -76.36 -36.80 40.52
C THR A 496 -75.51 -35.59 40.87
N TYR A 497 -75.41 -35.22 42.15
CA TYR A 497 -74.43 -34.25 42.60
C TYR A 497 -73.67 -34.76 43.83
N ARG A 498 -72.44 -34.28 43.99
CA ARG A 498 -71.54 -34.56 45.11
C ARG A 498 -71.05 -33.23 45.67
N ILE A 499 -71.02 -33.11 46.98
CA ILE A 499 -70.45 -31.97 47.68
C ILE A 499 -69.14 -32.44 48.31
N VAL A 500 -68.03 -31.78 47.98
CA VAL A 500 -66.71 -32.00 48.59
C VAL A 500 -66.17 -30.64 49.00
N ASN A 501 -65.83 -30.48 50.28
CA ASN A 501 -65.33 -29.22 50.86
C ASN A 501 -66.17 -27.98 50.47
N GLY A 502 -67.50 -28.11 50.49
CA GLY A 502 -68.43 -27.02 50.16
C GLY A 502 -68.69 -26.80 48.67
N VAL A 503 -67.86 -27.35 47.77
CA VAL A 503 -68.05 -27.24 46.31
C VAL A 503 -68.97 -28.34 45.80
N THR A 504 -69.95 -27.97 44.96
CA THR A 504 -70.90 -28.92 44.36
C THR A 504 -70.44 -29.34 42.96
N TYR A 505 -70.15 -30.62 42.79
CA TYR A 505 -69.81 -31.27 41.52
C TYR A 505 -71.02 -32.01 40.97
N TYR A 506 -71.31 -31.79 39.69
CA TYR A 506 -72.49 -32.33 39.06
C TYR A 506 -72.15 -33.39 38.02
N GLY A 507 -72.72 -34.58 38.18
CA GLY A 507 -72.66 -35.63 37.18
C GLY A 507 -73.49 -35.30 35.94
N ASN A 508 -73.34 -36.14 34.94
CA ASN A 508 -74.21 -36.11 33.76
C ASN A 508 -75.66 -36.47 34.12
N ASP A 509 -76.61 -35.89 33.39
CA ASP A 509 -78.02 -36.22 33.51
C ASP A 509 -78.28 -37.71 33.22
N SER A 510 -79.22 -38.30 33.98
CA SER A 510 -79.73 -39.64 33.72
C SER A 510 -80.32 -39.79 32.31
N ASN A 511 -80.60 -41.03 31.90
CA ASN A 511 -81.59 -41.26 30.85
C ASN A 511 -82.93 -40.59 31.21
N VAL A 512 -83.64 -40.10 30.19
CA VAL A 512 -84.98 -39.51 30.34
C VAL A 512 -86.03 -40.62 30.41
N LYS A 513 -87.01 -40.52 31.31
CA LYS A 513 -88.20 -41.40 31.32
C LYS A 513 -89.49 -40.59 31.36
N LYS A 514 -90.53 -41.08 30.67
CA LYS A 514 -91.84 -40.44 30.58
C LYS A 514 -92.88 -41.13 31.48
N VAL A 515 -93.91 -40.40 31.86
CA VAL A 515 -95.14 -40.92 32.48
C VAL A 515 -96.34 -40.14 31.93
N ASN A 516 -97.42 -40.87 31.65
CA ASN A 516 -98.71 -40.29 31.27
C ASN A 516 -99.68 -40.39 32.44
N ILE A 517 -100.26 -39.26 32.86
CA ILE A 517 -101.28 -39.21 33.90
C ILE A 517 -102.64 -39.41 33.25
N LYS A 518 -103.18 -40.63 33.36
CA LYS A 518 -104.53 -40.97 32.85
C LYS A 518 -105.62 -40.20 33.60
#